data_AF-I5BVA7-F1
#
_entry.id   AF-I5BVA7-F1
#
_cell.length_a   1.000
_cell.length_b   1.000
_cell.length_c   1.000
_cell.angle_alpha   90.00
_cell.angle_beta   90.00
_cell.angle_gamma   90.00
#
_symmetry.space_group_name_H-M   'P 1'
#
loop_
_entity.id
_entity.type
_entity.pdbx_description
1 polymer ?
#
loop_
_entity_poly.entity_id
_entity_poly.type
_entity_poly.pdbx_seq_one_letter_code
_entity_poly.pdbx_strand_id
1 'polypeptide(L)'
;MSCLLRPMGLRGGEGIAVENHDHGEVSPVKEVVRDAASDGGSSPGFDDRSAGQPAHMGKTAASPRRKKSRRNGPTRPGALKGPAQDASSGESPDEGASQARAQGEAAHADGSSRPDGEPPKRKRRKRRRRRAFVRGAVGEAAAQQEAPPQPETGKLNRPQPARRRESAQEGQRTSYAALDLGTNNCRLLVAVPTRPGHFRVVDAFSRIVRLGEGLSLEGRLSEAAMDRAVTALGICAEKLGHRKPRRMRLIATEACRSADNGEAFIERVKHETGLTLEIIDRQTEARLAVAGCSTLVERGTEGVVLFDIGGGSSEIALVDISRHRTPRLADHIVAWTSLPVGVVSLAERFGGHHVTRETFFAMVDAVGEMLDRFDDGGRLAKIAAGGRFHLIGTSGTVTTLAGVHLGLARYDRRQVDGLWMERDNVDRMIDTLLSWDFEQRKANPCIGADRADLVLGGCAILEAIRRRWPSERLRVADRGLREGMLNEMMAADGAWRRRRRMGRGT
;
A
#
# COMPACT_ATOMS: atom_id res chain seq x y z
N MET A 1 43.50 -13.12 39.05
CA MET A 1 44.03 -14.50 39.13
C MET A 1 44.18 -15.02 37.70
N SER A 2 45.21 -15.83 37.41
CA SER A 2 45.45 -16.39 36.07
C SER A 2 45.07 -17.87 36.05
N CYS A 3 44.53 -18.35 34.93
CA CYS A 3 44.62 -19.75 34.55
C CYS A 3 44.62 -19.88 33.02
N LEU A 4 45.52 -20.71 32.51
CA LEU A 4 45.78 -20.96 31.08
C LEU A 4 45.75 -22.48 30.83
N LEU A 5 45.96 -22.86 29.56
CA LEU A 5 46.23 -24.23 29.07
C LEU A 5 45.00 -25.14 28.93
N ARG A 6 44.89 -26.03 27.92
CA ARG A 6 45.47 -26.10 26.54
C ARG A 6 44.62 -27.14 25.74
N PRO A 7 44.68 -27.16 24.40
CA PRO A 7 43.93 -28.13 23.58
C PRO A 7 44.69 -29.46 23.37
N MET A 8 43.95 -30.49 22.93
CA MET A 8 44.47 -31.71 22.30
C MET A 8 43.91 -31.84 20.87
N GLY A 9 44.49 -32.70 20.02
CA GLY A 9 43.98 -32.92 18.66
C GLY A 9 44.65 -34.07 17.90
N LEU A 10 44.31 -34.15 16.60
CA LEU A 10 44.96 -34.89 15.50
C LEU A 10 45.16 -36.42 15.62
N ARG A 11 44.32 -37.15 14.89
CA ARG A 11 44.66 -38.30 14.01
C ARG A 11 43.70 -38.28 12.79
N GLY A 12 44.02 -38.73 11.59
CA GLY A 12 45.32 -39.16 11.03
C GLY A 12 45.20 -40.32 10.03
N GLY A 13 45.28 -40.04 8.72
CA GLY A 13 45.23 -41.03 7.60
C GLY A 13 43.81 -41.51 7.21
N GLU A 14 43.51 -42.07 6.03
CA GLU A 14 44.14 -42.23 4.68
C GLU A 14 42.98 -42.50 3.65
N GLY A 15 43.10 -42.54 2.31
CA GLY A 15 44.17 -42.28 1.33
C GLY A 15 44.00 -43.13 0.04
N ILE A 16 44.31 -42.58 -1.16
CA ILE A 16 44.36 -43.27 -2.50
C ILE A 16 42.97 -43.71 -3.05
N ALA A 17 42.59 -43.76 -4.35
CA ALA A 17 43.08 -43.36 -5.70
C ALA A 17 41.89 -42.67 -6.44
N VAL A 18 42.02 -41.74 -7.40
CA VAL A 18 42.59 -41.80 -8.78
C VAL A 18 41.96 -42.87 -9.69
N GLU A 19 41.03 -42.44 -10.56
CA GLU A 19 40.89 -43.01 -11.90
C GLU A 19 40.30 -41.96 -12.86
N ASN A 20 40.91 -41.80 -14.04
CA ASN A 20 40.39 -40.98 -15.15
C ASN A 20 39.87 -41.91 -16.24
N HIS A 21 38.80 -41.54 -16.95
CA HIS A 21 38.63 -41.87 -18.36
C HIS A 21 37.90 -40.74 -19.09
N ASP A 22 38.14 -40.65 -20.39
CA ASP A 22 37.77 -39.54 -21.28
C ASP A 22 36.75 -40.01 -22.35
N HIS A 23 36.32 -39.06 -23.19
CA HIS A 23 35.46 -39.20 -24.37
C HIS A 23 33.95 -39.35 -24.04
N GLY A 24 33.01 -38.59 -24.65
CA GLY A 24 33.14 -37.39 -25.49
C GLY A 24 32.38 -37.48 -26.81
N GLU A 25 31.53 -36.50 -27.10
CA GLU A 25 31.16 -36.09 -28.47
C GLU A 25 30.51 -34.69 -28.46
N VAL A 26 30.75 -33.91 -29.53
CA VAL A 26 30.23 -32.54 -29.69
C VAL A 26 29.86 -32.29 -31.15
N SER A 27 28.58 -32.03 -31.45
CA SER A 27 28.11 -31.35 -32.68
C SER A 27 26.56 -31.26 -32.76
N PRO A 28 25.99 -30.37 -33.60
CA PRO A 28 26.51 -29.07 -34.03
C PRO A 28 25.48 -27.93 -33.93
N VAL A 29 25.97 -26.69 -33.96
CA VAL A 29 25.13 -25.51 -34.24
C VAL A 29 24.71 -25.52 -35.71
N LYS A 30 23.45 -25.16 -36.02
CA LYS A 30 23.02 -24.86 -37.38
C LYS A 30 22.97 -23.36 -37.62
N GLU A 31 24.01 -22.86 -38.27
CA GLU A 31 24.01 -21.55 -38.93
C GLU A 31 23.39 -21.68 -40.33
N VAL A 32 22.70 -20.64 -40.82
CA VAL A 32 22.14 -20.58 -42.18
C VAL A 32 22.62 -19.28 -42.83
N VAL A 33 23.15 -19.38 -44.05
CA VAL A 33 24.06 -18.39 -44.62
C VAL A 33 23.59 -17.92 -46.01
N ARG A 34 23.38 -16.60 -46.12
CA ARG A 34 23.36 -15.74 -47.33
C ARG A 34 22.33 -15.99 -48.44
N ASP A 35 21.71 -14.89 -48.86
CA ASP A 35 21.91 -14.27 -50.19
C ASP A 35 21.47 -12.78 -50.08
N ALA A 36 21.96 -11.80 -50.86
CA ALA A 36 22.94 -11.80 -51.95
C ALA A 36 23.76 -10.46 -51.97
N ALA A 37 24.73 -10.34 -52.89
CA ALA A 37 25.34 -9.07 -53.33
C ALA A 37 24.42 -8.36 -54.37
N SER A 38 24.73 -7.25 -55.07
CA SER A 38 25.98 -6.56 -55.42
C SER A 38 25.68 -5.10 -55.85
N ASP A 39 26.44 -4.09 -55.40
CA ASP A 39 27.57 -3.39 -56.08
C ASP A 39 27.24 -2.08 -56.82
N GLY A 40 28.24 -1.19 -56.87
CA GLY A 40 28.28 0.06 -57.65
C GLY A 40 28.04 1.36 -56.85
N GLY A 41 28.89 2.38 -56.90
CA GLY A 41 30.22 2.48 -57.52
C GLY A 41 30.69 3.93 -57.79
N SER A 42 32.00 4.18 -57.66
CA SER A 42 32.75 5.34 -58.18
C SER A 42 32.62 6.74 -57.52
N SER A 43 33.74 7.21 -56.97
CA SER A 43 34.14 8.64 -56.82
C SER A 43 34.82 9.14 -58.13
N PRO A 44 35.49 10.33 -58.26
CA PRO A 44 35.77 11.44 -57.31
C PRO A 44 35.60 12.88 -57.89
N GLY A 45 35.93 13.93 -57.10
CA GLY A 45 36.18 15.29 -57.64
C GLY A 45 36.23 16.45 -56.61
N PHE A 46 37.23 17.33 -56.73
CA PHE A 46 37.34 18.67 -56.10
C PHE A 46 36.35 19.67 -56.80
N ASP A 47 36.04 20.91 -56.39
CA ASP A 47 36.55 21.91 -55.40
C ASP A 47 35.40 22.96 -55.16
N ASP A 48 35.42 24.09 -54.41
CA ASP A 48 36.31 24.86 -53.49
C ASP A 48 35.40 25.86 -52.69
N ARG A 49 35.91 26.51 -51.62
CA ARG A 49 35.41 27.75 -50.95
C ARG A 49 34.06 27.66 -50.17
N SER A 50 33.83 28.42 -49.09
CA SER A 50 34.63 29.48 -48.42
C SER A 50 34.26 29.68 -46.92
N ALA A 51 35.22 30.23 -46.14
CA ALA A 51 35.10 30.99 -44.87
C ALA A 51 34.23 30.48 -43.68
N GLY A 52 34.64 30.61 -42.41
CA GLY A 52 35.89 31.13 -41.83
C GLY A 52 35.84 31.18 -40.30
N GLN A 53 36.97 30.93 -39.63
CA GLN A 53 37.14 30.98 -38.16
C GLN A 53 37.91 32.28 -37.73
N PRO A 54 38.42 32.44 -36.49
CA PRO A 54 37.65 32.71 -35.26
C PRO A 54 38.17 33.93 -34.44
N ALA A 55 37.49 34.21 -33.31
CA ALA A 55 37.98 34.73 -32.02
C ALA A 55 39.12 35.80 -31.93
N HIS A 56 38.92 36.83 -31.07
CA HIS A 56 39.87 37.11 -29.97
C HIS A 56 39.28 37.98 -28.83
N MET A 57 40.05 38.14 -27.74
CA MET A 57 39.64 38.77 -26.46
C MET A 57 39.66 40.31 -26.44
N GLY A 58 38.92 40.90 -25.49
CA GLY A 58 39.13 42.28 -24.99
C GLY A 58 38.67 42.45 -23.53
N LYS A 59 39.48 43.08 -22.67
CA LYS A 59 39.15 43.36 -21.25
C LYS A 59 39.09 44.86 -20.96
N THR A 60 37.93 45.36 -20.51
CA THR A 60 37.75 46.62 -19.75
C THR A 60 36.33 46.61 -19.12
N ALA A 61 35.96 47.46 -18.15
CA ALA A 61 36.63 47.99 -16.95
C ALA A 61 35.58 48.77 -16.11
N ALA A 62 35.75 48.83 -14.78
CA ALA A 62 35.13 49.78 -13.84
C ALA A 62 33.58 49.87 -13.70
N SER A 63 33.11 49.90 -12.44
CA SER A 63 31.77 50.41 -12.06
C SER A 63 31.82 51.91 -11.73
N PRO A 64 30.65 52.57 -11.58
CA PRO A 64 30.50 53.45 -10.42
C PRO A 64 29.16 53.30 -9.65
N ARG A 65 29.18 53.70 -8.37
CA ARG A 65 28.03 53.69 -7.44
C ARG A 65 27.28 55.03 -7.39
N ARG A 66 25.95 55.00 -7.19
CA ARG A 66 25.09 56.02 -6.50
C ARG A 66 23.72 55.35 -6.26
N LYS A 67 23.05 55.30 -5.09
CA LYS A 67 23.19 55.86 -3.72
C LYS A 67 22.64 57.30 -3.47
N LYS A 68 21.38 57.38 -3.02
CA LYS A 68 20.74 58.26 -1.98
C LYS A 68 19.19 58.28 -2.22
N SER A 69 18.22 58.20 -1.29
CA SER A 69 18.06 58.26 0.18
C SER A 69 17.50 59.58 0.78
N ARG A 70 16.29 59.52 1.36
CA ARG A 70 15.63 60.39 2.37
C ARG A 70 14.43 59.57 2.93
N ARG A 71 14.12 59.39 4.24
CA ARG A 71 14.36 60.10 5.53
C ARG A 71 13.55 61.42 5.59
N ASN A 72 12.75 61.73 6.64
CA ASN A 72 12.94 61.54 8.10
C ASN A 72 11.65 61.17 8.91
N GLY A 73 11.82 60.88 10.21
CA GLY A 73 10.80 61.09 11.29
C GLY A 73 10.86 62.54 11.83
N PRO A 74 10.67 62.87 13.15
CA PRO A 74 11.08 62.05 14.33
C PRO A 74 10.30 62.21 15.70
N THR A 75 10.69 61.42 16.74
CA THR A 75 10.70 61.72 18.23
C THR A 75 9.38 62.07 19.00
N ARG A 76 9.23 61.96 20.35
CA ARG A 76 9.72 61.15 21.56
C ARG A 76 9.03 61.77 22.84
N PRO A 77 9.37 61.51 24.14
CA PRO A 77 9.83 60.32 24.90
C PRO A 77 9.11 60.06 26.29
N GLY A 78 9.46 58.98 27.01
CA GLY A 78 9.45 58.87 28.50
C GLY A 78 8.43 57.90 29.16
N ALA A 79 8.66 57.28 30.34
CA ALA A 79 9.90 57.13 31.14
C ALA A 79 9.83 56.00 32.23
N LEU A 80 10.97 55.32 32.46
CA LEU A 80 11.55 54.73 33.71
C LEU A 80 10.68 54.05 34.81
N LYS A 81 11.00 52.77 35.16
CA LYS A 81 11.69 52.36 36.42
C LYS A 81 11.98 50.82 36.52
N GLY A 82 12.89 50.46 37.44
CA GLY A 82 13.23 49.12 38.00
C GLY A 82 13.90 49.33 39.39
N PRO A 83 14.75 48.44 39.96
CA PRO A 83 15.17 47.07 39.57
C PRO A 83 15.22 46.08 40.81
N ALA A 84 16.15 45.10 40.82
CA ALA A 84 16.60 44.20 41.94
C ALA A 84 15.67 42.97 42.24
N GLN A 85 16.09 41.68 42.21
CA GLN A 85 17.10 40.87 42.97
C GLN A 85 16.49 40.16 44.23
N ASP A 86 16.92 38.97 44.70
CA ASP A 86 18.03 38.08 44.27
C ASP A 86 17.86 36.57 44.64
N ALA A 87 18.81 35.75 44.14
CA ALA A 87 19.43 34.49 44.60
C ALA A 87 18.73 33.38 45.47
N SER A 88 18.94 32.13 45.00
CA SER A 88 19.33 30.89 45.74
C SER A 88 18.43 30.16 46.77
N SER A 89 18.42 28.82 46.62
CA SER A 89 18.35 27.74 47.66
C SER A 89 17.11 27.57 48.55
N GLY A 90 16.84 26.31 48.96
CA GLY A 90 16.05 26.00 50.16
C GLY A 90 14.94 24.97 50.02
N GLU A 91 15.24 23.74 50.43
CA GLU A 91 14.41 22.82 51.26
C GLU A 91 12.87 22.74 51.11
N SER A 92 12.39 21.49 50.95
CA SER A 92 11.05 21.04 51.38
C SER A 92 10.99 20.94 52.92
N PRO A 93 9.80 20.87 53.56
CA PRO A 93 9.15 19.55 53.68
C PRO A 93 7.61 19.50 53.85
N ASP A 94 7.11 18.27 53.77
CA ASP A 94 5.93 17.71 54.47
C ASP A 94 4.48 18.06 54.03
N GLU A 95 3.55 17.37 54.70
CA GLU A 95 2.12 17.15 54.42
C GLU A 95 1.82 16.26 53.19
N GLY A 96 1.23 15.07 53.34
CA GLY A 96 0.90 14.33 54.57
C GLY A 96 0.15 13.03 54.26
N ALA A 97 0.39 11.96 55.02
CA ALA A 97 -0.25 10.67 54.79
C ALA A 97 -0.65 9.96 56.09
N SER A 98 -1.90 9.49 56.17
CA SER A 98 -2.32 8.54 57.20
C SER A 98 -3.33 7.50 56.67
N GLN A 99 -2.91 6.24 56.83
CA GLN A 99 -3.64 5.14 57.49
C GLN A 99 -5.08 4.86 57.01
N ALA A 100 -5.37 3.79 56.25
CA ALA A 100 -5.10 2.36 56.48
C ALA A 100 -5.84 1.75 57.70
N ARG A 101 -6.78 0.85 57.40
CA ARG A 101 -7.26 -0.21 58.31
C ARG A 101 -7.56 -1.48 57.50
N ALA A 102 -7.01 -2.60 57.95
CA ALA A 102 -7.39 -3.94 57.54
C ALA A 102 -7.08 -4.90 58.71
N GLN A 103 -8.01 -5.80 59.03
CA GLN A 103 -7.81 -7.09 59.72
C GLN A 103 -9.17 -7.78 59.93
N GLY A 104 -9.16 -9.11 59.99
CA GLY A 104 -10.35 -9.96 60.02
C GLY A 104 -10.05 -11.29 59.33
N GLU A 105 -9.68 -12.30 60.11
CA GLU A 105 -9.07 -13.56 59.63
C GLU A 105 -10.05 -14.75 59.60
N ALA A 106 -9.50 -15.97 59.44
CA ALA A 106 -10.17 -17.28 59.30
C ALA A 106 -10.91 -17.48 57.95
N ALA A 107 -10.50 -18.33 57.01
CA ALA A 107 -9.90 -19.68 57.03
C ALA A 107 -10.87 -20.81 57.41
N HIS A 108 -11.26 -21.63 56.42
CA HIS A 108 -10.95 -23.06 56.37
C HIS A 108 -11.37 -23.66 55.01
N ALA A 109 -10.72 -24.75 54.61
CA ALA A 109 -11.18 -25.67 53.56
C ALA A 109 -11.31 -27.07 54.17
N ASP A 110 -12.32 -27.85 53.75
CA ASP A 110 -12.19 -29.08 52.94
C ASP A 110 -13.60 -29.73 52.82
N GLY A 111 -13.74 -30.89 52.16
CA GLY A 111 -14.85 -31.83 52.43
C GLY A 111 -15.87 -32.06 51.30
N SER A 112 -15.57 -33.02 50.43
CA SER A 112 -16.43 -33.67 49.44
C SER A 112 -17.90 -33.99 49.81
N SER A 113 -18.83 -33.94 48.85
CA SER A 113 -19.60 -35.12 48.38
C SER A 113 -20.62 -34.83 47.24
N ARG A 114 -21.09 -35.90 46.59
CA ARG A 114 -22.19 -36.03 45.60
C ARG A 114 -23.21 -37.04 46.19
N PRO A 115 -24.53 -37.03 45.88
CA PRO A 115 -25.00 -37.38 44.52
C PRO A 115 -26.35 -36.79 44.01
N ASP A 116 -26.56 -36.99 42.70
CA ASP A 116 -27.78 -37.25 41.91
C ASP A 116 -29.15 -36.57 42.14
N GLY A 117 -29.73 -36.09 41.03
CA GLY A 117 -31.14 -35.66 40.91
C GLY A 117 -31.46 -35.00 39.56
N GLU A 118 -32.15 -35.70 38.65
CA GLU A 118 -32.54 -35.21 37.29
C GLU A 118 -34.09 -35.01 37.17
N PRO A 119 -34.69 -34.52 36.05
CA PRO A 119 -35.31 -33.19 36.08
C PRO A 119 -36.70 -33.12 35.38
N PRO A 120 -37.23 -31.91 35.13
CA PRO A 120 -38.24 -31.69 34.09
C PRO A 120 -37.79 -30.76 32.96
N LYS A 121 -37.53 -31.37 31.78
CA LYS A 121 -38.20 -31.10 30.48
C LYS A 121 -38.85 -29.70 30.34
N ARG A 122 -38.65 -28.91 29.28
CA ARG A 122 -38.80 -29.17 27.82
C ARG A 122 -38.53 -27.80 27.12
N LYS A 123 -38.21 -27.59 25.83
CA LYS A 123 -38.40 -28.28 24.53
C LYS A 123 -37.23 -27.89 23.58
N ARG A 124 -36.92 -28.65 22.51
CA ARG A 124 -36.02 -28.25 21.40
C ARG A 124 -36.68 -28.54 20.03
N ARG A 125 -36.48 -27.69 19.01
CA ARG A 125 -37.00 -27.88 17.63
C ARG A 125 -36.03 -28.71 16.77
N LYS A 126 -36.57 -29.58 15.89
CA LYS A 126 -35.78 -30.49 15.03
C LYS A 126 -35.09 -29.74 13.87
N ARG A 127 -33.83 -30.08 13.57
CA ARG A 127 -33.17 -29.85 12.27
C ARG A 127 -33.01 -31.20 11.55
N ARG A 128 -33.32 -31.27 10.25
CA ARG A 128 -33.35 -32.52 9.47
C ARG A 128 -32.06 -32.64 8.65
N ARG A 129 -31.24 -33.68 8.90
CA ARG A 129 -30.10 -34.04 8.03
C ARG A 129 -30.59 -34.79 6.79
N ARG A 130 -29.85 -34.67 5.68
CA ARG A 130 -29.90 -35.60 4.52
C ARG A 130 -28.58 -36.38 4.47
N ARG A 131 -28.63 -37.63 4.03
CA ARG A 131 -27.51 -38.43 3.48
C ARG A 131 -28.05 -39.24 2.29
N ALA A 132 -27.17 -39.66 1.39
CA ALA A 132 -27.52 -40.36 0.15
C ALA A 132 -27.55 -41.89 0.33
N PHE A 133 -28.07 -42.59 -0.68
CA PHE A 133 -27.81 -44.02 -0.95
C PHE A 133 -27.79 -44.29 -2.47
N VAL A 134 -27.46 -45.52 -2.89
CA VAL A 134 -26.81 -45.82 -4.17
C VAL A 134 -27.32 -47.13 -4.82
N ARG A 135 -27.44 -47.13 -6.16
CA ARG A 135 -27.59 -48.27 -7.12
C ARG A 135 -28.85 -49.16 -7.10
N GLY A 136 -29.23 -49.61 -8.31
CA GLY A 136 -30.17 -50.71 -8.59
C GLY A 136 -30.82 -50.60 -9.99
N ALA A 137 -30.71 -51.64 -10.83
CA ALA A 137 -31.53 -51.85 -12.06
C ALA A 137 -32.68 -52.85 -11.74
N VAL A 138 -33.69 -53.21 -12.56
CA VAL A 138 -33.97 -53.26 -14.02
C VAL A 138 -35.51 -53.01 -14.19
N GLY A 139 -36.14 -52.60 -15.32
CA GLY A 139 -35.70 -52.28 -16.69
C GLY A 139 -36.91 -52.08 -17.65
N GLU A 140 -36.94 -52.83 -18.75
CA GLU A 140 -38.00 -53.04 -19.77
C GLU A 140 -38.98 -51.89 -20.19
N ALA A 141 -38.67 -51.32 -21.36
CA ALA A 141 -39.52 -51.12 -22.54
C ALA A 141 -41.02 -50.70 -22.42
N ALA A 142 -41.30 -49.50 -22.96
CA ALA A 142 -42.26 -49.30 -24.06
C ALA A 142 -41.92 -48.00 -24.81
N ALA A 143 -42.31 -47.88 -26.09
CA ALA A 143 -42.07 -46.68 -26.90
C ALA A 143 -43.34 -46.26 -27.64
N GLN A 144 -43.55 -44.95 -27.82
CA GLN A 144 -44.08 -44.36 -29.05
C GLN A 144 -43.95 -42.83 -29.03
N GLN A 145 -43.95 -42.23 -30.22
CA GLN A 145 -43.92 -40.78 -30.43
C GLN A 145 -45.33 -40.32 -30.82
N GLU A 146 -45.78 -39.17 -30.31
CA GLU A 146 -46.74 -38.32 -31.01
C GLU A 146 -46.66 -36.88 -30.49
N ALA A 147 -47.02 -35.90 -31.33
CA ALA A 147 -46.82 -34.48 -31.06
C ALA A 147 -48.15 -33.75 -30.75
N PRO A 148 -48.24 -32.93 -29.68
CA PRO A 148 -49.44 -32.17 -29.36
C PRO A 148 -49.52 -30.84 -30.14
N PRO A 149 -50.73 -30.32 -30.44
CA PRO A 149 -50.94 -29.19 -31.35
C PRO A 149 -51.04 -27.81 -30.67
N GLN A 150 -51.13 -26.77 -31.50
CA GLN A 150 -51.73 -25.45 -31.21
C GLN A 150 -53.18 -25.42 -31.74
N PRO A 151 -54.11 -24.53 -31.32
CA PRO A 151 -53.93 -23.18 -30.73
C PRO A 151 -54.29 -23.17 -29.22
N GLU A 152 -54.93 -22.22 -28.52
CA GLU A 152 -55.77 -21.03 -28.83
C GLU A 152 -55.53 -19.90 -27.78
N THR A 153 -56.23 -18.78 -27.91
CA THR A 153 -55.95 -17.48 -27.28
C THR A 153 -56.60 -17.26 -25.90
N GLY A 154 -56.12 -16.23 -25.19
CA GLY A 154 -57.01 -15.45 -24.32
C GLY A 154 -56.72 -15.37 -22.81
N LYS A 155 -55.69 -14.61 -22.41
CA LYS A 155 -55.82 -13.51 -21.42
C LYS A 155 -54.53 -12.70 -21.24
N LEU A 156 -54.66 -11.38 -21.40
CA LEU A 156 -53.57 -10.41 -21.22
C LEU A 156 -53.22 -10.25 -19.73
N ASN A 157 -51.94 -10.46 -19.38
CA ASN A 157 -51.41 -10.06 -18.08
C ASN A 157 -50.15 -9.20 -18.27
N ARG A 158 -50.26 -7.89 -18.02
CA ARG A 158 -49.21 -6.89 -18.33
C ARG A 158 -47.98 -7.07 -17.42
N PRO A 159 -46.76 -7.27 -17.96
CA PRO A 159 -45.54 -7.16 -17.17
C PRO A 159 -45.35 -5.73 -16.65
N GLN A 160 -45.19 -5.55 -15.34
CA GLN A 160 -44.94 -4.22 -14.77
C GLN A 160 -43.54 -3.70 -15.16
N PRO A 161 -43.40 -2.45 -15.63
CA PRO A 161 -42.14 -1.90 -16.14
C PRO A 161 -41.18 -1.43 -15.03
N ALA A 162 -41.05 -2.19 -13.93
CA ALA A 162 -40.28 -1.81 -12.76
C ALA A 162 -38.75 -1.85 -12.99
N ARG A 163 -38.23 -2.93 -13.60
CA ARG A 163 -36.77 -3.18 -13.68
C ARG A 163 -36.02 -2.44 -14.79
N ARG A 164 -36.70 -1.86 -15.78
CA ARG A 164 -36.04 -1.20 -16.94
C ARG A 164 -35.76 0.30 -16.72
N ARG A 165 -36.19 0.89 -15.59
CA ARG A 165 -35.94 2.30 -15.26
C ARG A 165 -34.66 2.52 -14.44
N GLU A 166 -34.26 1.56 -13.61
CA GLU A 166 -33.03 1.70 -12.80
C GLU A 166 -31.77 1.70 -13.68
N SER A 167 -31.64 0.72 -14.59
CA SER A 167 -30.51 0.64 -15.52
C SER A 167 -30.39 1.87 -16.44
N ALA A 168 -31.52 2.44 -16.87
CA ALA A 168 -31.54 3.68 -17.65
C ALA A 168 -31.08 4.91 -16.86
N GLN A 169 -31.26 4.94 -15.53
CA GLN A 169 -30.78 6.02 -14.66
C GLN A 169 -29.34 5.79 -14.17
N GLU A 170 -28.85 4.55 -14.11
CA GLU A 170 -27.43 4.28 -13.85
C GLU A 170 -26.54 4.86 -14.95
N GLY A 171 -26.96 4.78 -16.21
CA GLY A 171 -26.26 5.38 -17.36
C GLY A 171 -26.13 6.90 -17.34
N GLN A 172 -26.80 7.61 -16.42
CA GLN A 172 -26.67 9.06 -16.23
C GLN A 172 -25.84 9.44 -14.98
N ARG A 173 -25.29 8.46 -14.24
CA ARG A 173 -24.41 8.75 -13.11
C ARG A 173 -22.95 8.84 -13.54
N THR A 174 -22.52 10.07 -13.78
CA THR A 174 -21.12 10.52 -13.88
C THR A 174 -20.11 9.62 -13.17
N SER A 175 -19.32 8.87 -13.94
CA SER A 175 -18.19 8.08 -13.47
C SER A 175 -16.91 8.92 -13.39
N TYR A 176 -16.00 8.50 -12.51
CA TYR A 176 -14.67 9.03 -12.29
C TYR A 176 -13.68 7.86 -12.31
N ALA A 177 -12.43 8.08 -12.72
CA ALA A 177 -11.42 7.02 -12.73
C ALA A 177 -10.09 7.44 -12.11
N ALA A 178 -9.46 6.52 -11.38
CA ALA A 178 -8.16 6.72 -10.75
C ALA A 178 -7.26 5.52 -11.07
N LEU A 179 -6.07 5.80 -11.59
CA LEU A 179 -5.07 4.80 -11.95
C LEU A 179 -3.78 5.07 -11.17
N ASP A 180 -3.25 4.05 -10.49
CA ASP A 180 -1.88 4.07 -9.93
C ASP A 180 -0.97 3.11 -10.69
N LEU A 181 0.22 3.59 -11.05
CA LEU A 181 1.34 2.80 -11.53
C LEU A 181 2.41 2.79 -10.43
N GLY A 182 2.36 1.75 -9.60
CA GLY A 182 3.31 1.47 -8.52
C GLY A 182 4.51 0.64 -8.98
N THR A 183 5.61 0.71 -8.23
CA THR A 183 6.83 -0.11 -8.42
C THR A 183 6.54 -1.60 -8.60
N ASN A 184 5.50 -2.14 -7.94
CA ASN A 184 5.11 -3.55 -8.04
C ASN A 184 3.83 -3.78 -8.88
N ASN A 185 2.88 -2.85 -8.88
CA ASN A 185 1.50 -3.12 -9.28
C ASN A 185 0.92 -1.94 -10.09
N CYS A 186 0.31 -2.24 -11.25
CA CYS A 186 -0.54 -1.30 -11.98
C CYS A 186 -2.00 -1.54 -11.57
N ARG A 187 -2.77 -0.49 -11.24
CA ARG A 187 -4.15 -0.59 -10.74
C ARG A 187 -5.04 0.52 -11.26
N LEU A 188 -6.29 0.19 -11.60
CA LEU A 188 -7.33 1.13 -12.01
C LEU A 188 -8.60 0.89 -11.19
N LEU A 189 -9.24 1.96 -10.72
CA LEU A 189 -10.63 1.97 -10.27
C LEU A 189 -11.45 2.96 -11.10
N VAL A 190 -12.62 2.53 -11.58
CA VAL A 190 -13.66 3.41 -12.11
C VAL A 190 -14.84 3.37 -11.14
N ALA A 191 -15.29 4.52 -10.67
CA ALA A 191 -16.28 4.63 -9.61
C ALA A 191 -17.32 5.73 -9.85
N VAL A 192 -18.48 5.57 -9.22
CA VAL A 192 -19.64 6.46 -9.32
C VAL A 192 -20.04 6.95 -7.92
N PRO A 193 -20.20 8.27 -7.67
CA PRO A 193 -20.59 8.80 -6.36
C PRO A 193 -21.97 8.30 -5.92
N THR A 194 -22.15 8.11 -4.60
CA THR A 194 -23.39 7.59 -4.01
C THR A 194 -23.95 8.50 -2.90
N ARG A 195 -23.61 8.25 -1.64
CA ARG A 195 -23.91 9.11 -0.48
C ARG A 195 -22.69 10.00 -0.19
N PRO A 196 -22.81 11.10 0.58
CA PRO A 196 -21.67 11.97 0.90
C PRO A 196 -20.46 11.20 1.45
N GLY A 197 -19.29 11.40 0.85
CA GLY A 197 -18.05 10.68 1.20
C GLY A 197 -18.00 9.21 0.74
N HIS A 198 -18.93 8.77 -0.12
CA HIS A 198 -19.00 7.40 -0.61
C HIS A 198 -19.22 7.33 -2.12
N PHE A 199 -18.63 6.31 -2.74
CA PHE A 199 -18.83 5.91 -4.14
C PHE A 199 -19.06 4.40 -4.23
N ARG A 200 -19.46 3.93 -5.41
CA ARG A 200 -19.50 2.51 -5.80
C ARG A 200 -18.53 2.30 -6.94
N VAL A 201 -17.64 1.32 -6.83
CA VAL A 201 -16.80 0.85 -7.94
C VAL A 201 -17.69 0.21 -9.00
N VAL A 202 -17.50 0.59 -10.27
CA VAL A 202 -18.23 0.08 -11.44
C VAL A 202 -17.32 -0.60 -12.46
N ASP A 203 -16.01 -0.35 -12.39
CA ASP A 203 -14.97 -1.13 -13.07
C ASP A 203 -13.69 -1.13 -12.23
N ALA A 204 -12.87 -2.17 -12.40
CA ALA A 204 -11.59 -2.30 -11.72
C ALA A 204 -10.60 -3.11 -12.57
N PHE A 205 -9.31 -2.87 -12.34
CA PHE A 205 -8.21 -3.68 -12.82
C PHE A 205 -7.05 -3.62 -11.84
N SER A 206 -6.30 -4.71 -11.72
CA SER A 206 -5.06 -4.79 -10.97
C SER A 206 -4.19 -5.87 -11.60
N ARG A 207 -2.95 -5.54 -11.97
CA ARG A 207 -1.94 -6.50 -12.38
C ARG A 207 -0.61 -6.19 -11.70
N ILE A 208 0.02 -7.21 -11.15
CA ILE A 208 1.42 -7.14 -10.72
C ILE A 208 2.26 -7.02 -12.00
N VAL A 209 3.13 -6.02 -12.03
CA VAL A 209 3.97 -5.66 -13.19
C VAL A 209 5.46 -5.65 -12.84
N ARG A 210 5.82 -5.55 -11.56
CA ARG A 210 7.20 -5.42 -11.06
C ARG A 210 8.02 -4.41 -11.89
N LEU A 211 7.48 -3.20 -12.02
CA LEU A 211 8.04 -2.14 -12.87
C LEU A 211 9.45 -1.70 -12.41
N GLY A 212 9.69 -1.66 -11.10
CA GLY A 212 10.99 -1.33 -10.53
C GLY A 212 11.72 -2.53 -9.95
N GLU A 213 11.67 -3.69 -10.61
CA GLU A 213 12.63 -4.78 -10.34
C GLU A 213 14.00 -4.39 -10.92
N GLY A 214 15.09 -4.67 -10.20
CA GLY A 214 16.46 -4.30 -10.58
C GLY A 214 16.79 -2.80 -10.42
N LEU A 215 15.77 -1.93 -10.34
CA LEU A 215 15.91 -0.47 -10.26
C LEU A 215 16.82 0.00 -9.11
N SER A 216 16.81 -0.68 -7.96
CA SER A 216 17.67 -0.33 -6.81
C SER A 216 19.18 -0.57 -7.06
N LEU A 217 19.52 -1.34 -8.09
CA LEU A 217 20.90 -1.68 -8.49
C LEU A 217 21.30 -0.99 -9.81
N GLU A 218 20.38 -0.89 -10.76
CA GLU A 218 20.63 -0.40 -12.13
C GLU A 218 20.32 1.10 -12.32
N GLY A 219 19.54 1.73 -11.43
CA GLY A 219 19.09 3.12 -11.57
C GLY A 219 18.10 3.38 -12.71
N ARG A 220 17.67 2.31 -13.41
CA ARG A 220 16.84 2.38 -14.62
C ARG A 220 15.73 1.32 -14.58
N LEU A 221 14.67 1.56 -15.33
CA LEU A 221 13.61 0.57 -15.61
C LEU A 221 14.09 -0.35 -16.74
N SER A 222 13.97 -1.66 -16.57
CA SER A 222 14.29 -2.64 -17.61
C SER A 222 13.19 -2.71 -18.67
N GLU A 223 13.55 -2.99 -19.94
CA GLU A 223 12.56 -3.09 -21.04
C GLU A 223 11.48 -4.15 -20.74
N ALA A 224 11.86 -5.30 -20.19
CA ALA A 224 10.92 -6.36 -19.80
C ALA A 224 9.91 -5.90 -18.73
N ALA A 225 10.31 -5.01 -17.81
CA ALA A 225 9.41 -4.44 -16.81
C ALA A 225 8.50 -3.35 -17.42
N MET A 226 9.04 -2.55 -18.34
CA MET A 226 8.29 -1.53 -19.09
C MET A 226 7.24 -2.16 -20.02
N ASP A 227 7.57 -3.21 -20.76
CA ASP A 227 6.65 -3.95 -21.65
C ASP A 227 5.45 -4.54 -20.90
N ARG A 228 5.70 -5.16 -19.74
CA ARG A 228 4.63 -5.67 -18.87
C ARG A 228 3.73 -4.55 -18.34
N ALA A 229 4.31 -3.38 -18.05
CA ALA A 229 3.57 -2.22 -17.59
C ALA A 229 2.72 -1.60 -18.74
N VAL A 230 3.28 -1.38 -19.93
CA VAL A 230 2.53 -0.94 -21.13
C VAL A 230 1.38 -1.91 -21.43
N THR A 231 1.65 -3.22 -21.40
CA THR A 231 0.63 -4.27 -21.60
C THR A 231 -0.48 -4.26 -20.53
N ALA A 232 -0.20 -3.78 -19.31
CA ALA A 232 -1.21 -3.58 -18.28
C ALA A 232 -1.98 -2.25 -18.45
N LEU A 233 -1.32 -1.22 -18.98
CA LEU A 233 -1.87 0.11 -19.22
C LEU A 233 -2.77 0.15 -20.46
N GLY A 234 -2.49 -0.63 -21.50
CA GLY A 234 -3.39 -0.78 -22.67
C GLY A 234 -4.79 -1.27 -22.27
N ILE A 235 -4.87 -2.30 -21.42
CA ILE A 235 -6.15 -2.80 -20.86
C ILE A 235 -6.84 -1.74 -19.98
N CYS A 236 -6.07 -0.86 -19.34
CA CYS A 236 -6.63 0.29 -18.63
C CYS A 236 -7.20 1.33 -19.61
N ALA A 237 -6.54 1.58 -20.74
CA ALA A 237 -7.00 2.48 -21.80
C ALA A 237 -8.31 1.98 -22.44
N GLU A 238 -8.42 0.69 -22.76
CA GLU A 238 -9.68 0.05 -23.21
C GLU A 238 -10.81 0.30 -22.21
N LYS A 239 -10.59 -0.02 -20.94
CA LYS A 239 -11.57 0.19 -19.85
C LYS A 239 -11.98 1.65 -19.72
N LEU A 240 -11.04 2.59 -19.82
CA LEU A 240 -11.32 4.03 -19.78
C LEU A 240 -12.14 4.48 -21.01
N GLY A 241 -11.79 4.00 -22.20
CA GLY A 241 -12.49 4.26 -23.47
C GLY A 241 -13.92 3.72 -23.50
N HIS A 242 -14.17 2.56 -22.89
CA HIS A 242 -15.52 2.02 -22.72
C HIS A 242 -16.33 2.76 -21.65
N ARG A 243 -15.71 3.15 -20.52
CA ARG A 243 -16.42 3.76 -19.38
C ARG A 243 -16.61 5.28 -19.47
N LYS A 244 -15.83 5.96 -20.31
CA LYS A 244 -15.85 7.41 -20.58
C LYS A 244 -16.08 8.27 -19.32
N PRO A 245 -15.22 8.13 -18.29
CA PRO A 245 -15.38 8.88 -17.04
C PRO A 245 -15.21 10.38 -17.28
N ARG A 246 -16.03 11.20 -16.61
CA ARG A 246 -16.02 12.67 -16.74
C ARG A 246 -14.67 13.28 -16.35
N ARG A 247 -14.01 12.70 -15.35
CA ARG A 247 -12.66 13.04 -14.93
C ARG A 247 -11.89 11.75 -14.64
N MET A 248 -10.62 11.75 -15.01
CA MET A 248 -9.66 10.75 -14.58
C MET A 248 -8.40 11.44 -14.03
N ARG A 249 -7.69 10.78 -13.12
CA ARG A 249 -6.29 11.09 -12.78
C ARG A 249 -5.51 9.80 -12.84
N LEU A 250 -4.41 9.81 -13.60
CA LEU A 250 -3.56 8.66 -13.87
C LEU A 250 -2.16 9.05 -13.39
N ILE A 251 -1.60 8.30 -12.43
CA ILE A 251 -0.33 8.67 -11.79
C ILE A 251 0.71 7.56 -11.91
N ALA A 252 1.97 7.97 -11.95
CA ALA A 252 3.13 7.14 -11.69
C ALA A 252 3.83 7.62 -10.41
N THR A 253 4.55 6.69 -9.78
CA THR A 253 5.06 6.83 -8.40
C THR A 253 6.57 6.55 -8.35
N GLU A 254 7.11 6.14 -7.19
CA GLU A 254 8.54 5.98 -6.92
C GLU A 254 9.37 5.35 -8.05
N ALA A 255 8.88 4.29 -8.72
CA ALA A 255 9.65 3.65 -9.80
C ALA A 255 9.93 4.58 -10.99
N CYS A 256 8.94 5.33 -11.48
CA CYS A 256 9.15 6.30 -12.55
C CYS A 256 9.81 7.59 -12.04
N ARG A 257 9.65 7.91 -10.75
CA ARG A 257 10.23 9.09 -10.10
C ARG A 257 11.74 8.94 -9.81
N SER A 258 12.24 7.71 -9.69
CA SER A 258 13.62 7.43 -9.27
C SER A 258 14.45 6.64 -10.30
N ALA A 259 13.96 6.53 -11.53
CA ALA A 259 14.68 5.90 -12.64
C ALA A 259 15.10 6.95 -13.68
N ASP A 260 16.33 6.88 -14.19
CA ASP A 260 16.85 7.83 -15.20
C ASP A 260 16.07 7.82 -16.52
N ASN A 261 15.36 6.73 -16.84
CA ASN A 261 14.48 6.60 -18.00
C ASN A 261 12.98 6.73 -17.66
N GLY A 262 12.63 7.17 -16.44
CA GLY A 262 11.26 7.29 -15.97
C GLY A 262 10.37 8.20 -16.84
N GLU A 263 10.86 9.38 -17.22
CA GLU A 263 10.12 10.30 -18.10
C GLU A 263 9.95 9.74 -19.52
N ALA A 264 11.02 9.16 -20.08
CA ALA A 264 10.98 8.53 -21.41
C ALA A 264 9.98 7.36 -21.46
N PHE A 265 9.88 6.58 -20.38
CA PHE A 265 8.87 5.53 -20.22
C PHE A 265 7.43 6.08 -20.16
N ILE A 266 7.20 7.23 -19.52
CA ILE A 266 5.85 7.85 -19.50
C ILE A 266 5.45 8.37 -20.89
N GLU A 267 6.38 8.93 -21.67
CA GLU A 267 6.11 9.27 -23.07
C GLU A 267 5.90 8.02 -23.95
N ARG A 268 6.64 6.92 -23.71
CA ARG A 268 6.39 5.60 -24.34
C ARG A 268 4.96 5.10 -24.04
N VAL A 269 4.54 5.12 -22.78
CA VAL A 269 3.16 4.76 -22.36
C VAL A 269 2.12 5.62 -23.08
N LYS A 270 2.34 6.93 -23.16
CA LYS A 270 1.43 7.88 -23.82
C LYS A 270 1.34 7.65 -25.33
N HIS A 271 2.45 7.32 -25.99
CA HIS A 271 2.49 6.95 -27.41
C HIS A 271 1.75 5.64 -27.69
N GLU A 272 2.02 4.58 -26.92
CA GLU A 272 1.47 3.23 -27.19
C GLU A 272 0.03 3.03 -26.67
N THR A 273 -0.41 3.76 -25.64
CA THR A 273 -1.72 3.56 -24.99
C THR A 273 -2.66 4.77 -25.02
N GLY A 274 -2.16 5.94 -25.43
CA GLY A 274 -2.90 7.21 -25.35
C GLY A 274 -3.11 7.74 -23.92
N LEU A 275 -2.52 7.11 -22.89
CA LEU A 275 -2.67 7.51 -21.50
C LEU A 275 -1.57 8.50 -21.07
N THR A 276 -1.95 9.75 -20.83
CA THR A 276 -1.07 10.72 -20.16
C THR A 276 -1.05 10.43 -18.66
N LEU A 277 0.10 10.00 -18.14
CA LEU A 277 0.33 9.79 -16.69
C LEU A 277 1.13 10.95 -16.08
N GLU A 278 0.85 11.25 -14.83
CA GLU A 278 1.51 12.26 -14.01
C GLU A 278 2.50 11.58 -13.04
N ILE A 279 3.81 11.83 -13.14
CA ILE A 279 4.75 11.39 -12.09
C ILE A 279 4.53 12.33 -10.88
N ILE A 280 3.98 11.81 -9.79
CA ILE A 280 3.67 12.63 -8.60
C ILE A 280 4.86 12.72 -7.65
N ASP A 281 4.92 13.81 -6.87
CA ASP A 281 5.86 13.92 -5.75
C ASP A 281 5.41 13.12 -4.52
N ARG A 282 6.37 12.86 -3.62
CA ARG A 282 6.17 12.10 -2.37
C ARG A 282 5.19 12.78 -1.40
N GLN A 283 5.03 14.11 -1.47
CA GLN A 283 4.07 14.84 -0.63
C GLN A 283 2.63 14.60 -1.08
N THR A 284 2.41 14.64 -2.39
CA THR A 284 1.14 14.34 -3.05
C THR A 284 0.73 12.89 -2.79
N GLU A 285 1.69 11.96 -2.86
CA GLU A 285 1.48 10.55 -2.57
C GLU A 285 0.99 10.32 -1.13
N ALA A 286 1.70 10.87 -0.13
CA ALA A 286 1.29 10.83 1.27
C ALA A 286 -0.08 11.50 1.52
N ARG A 287 -0.35 12.67 0.89
CA ARG A 287 -1.65 13.36 0.99
C ARG A 287 -2.80 12.52 0.41
N LEU A 288 -2.59 11.85 -0.73
CA LEU A 288 -3.58 11.00 -1.37
C LEU A 288 -3.87 9.73 -0.55
N ALA A 289 -2.86 9.11 0.06
CA ALA A 289 -3.04 7.99 0.98
C ALA A 289 -3.95 8.37 2.18
N VAL A 290 -3.69 9.53 2.81
CA VAL A 290 -4.54 10.08 3.88
C VAL A 290 -5.95 10.42 3.39
N ALA A 291 -6.10 10.98 2.20
CA ALA A 291 -7.41 11.28 1.60
C ALA A 291 -8.24 10.01 1.32
N GLY A 292 -7.61 8.92 0.89
CA GLY A 292 -8.26 7.61 0.66
C GLY A 292 -8.75 6.94 1.95
N CYS A 293 -7.93 6.99 3.01
CA CYS A 293 -8.26 6.39 4.31
C CYS A 293 -9.21 7.23 5.18
N SER A 294 -9.53 8.46 4.79
CA SER A 294 -10.34 9.42 5.57
C SER A 294 -11.65 8.90 6.17
N THR A 295 -12.25 7.89 5.54
CA THR A 295 -13.51 7.23 5.98
C THR A 295 -13.32 6.12 7.02
N LEU A 296 -12.09 5.75 7.35
CA LEU A 296 -11.76 4.72 8.36
C LEU A 296 -11.44 5.31 9.74
N VAL A 297 -11.18 6.62 9.84
CA VAL A 297 -10.90 7.31 11.11
C VAL A 297 -12.19 7.49 11.92
N GLU A 298 -12.21 6.90 13.12
CA GLU A 298 -13.35 6.94 14.04
C GLU A 298 -13.57 8.34 14.65
N ARG A 299 -14.75 8.59 15.24
CA ARG A 299 -15.10 9.92 15.79
C ARG A 299 -14.36 10.27 17.08
N GLY A 300 -14.00 9.27 17.88
CA GLY A 300 -13.26 9.44 19.14
C GLY A 300 -11.73 9.38 18.99
N THR A 301 -11.23 9.40 17.76
CA THR A 301 -9.80 9.46 17.47
C THR A 301 -9.32 10.91 17.52
N GLU A 302 -8.18 11.13 18.17
CA GLU A 302 -7.50 12.43 18.23
C GLU A 302 -6.21 12.45 17.40
N GLY A 303 -5.55 11.30 17.22
CA GLY A 303 -4.32 11.20 16.45
C GLY A 303 -4.21 9.89 15.67
N VAL A 304 -3.56 9.94 14.52
CA VAL A 304 -3.29 8.78 13.66
C VAL A 304 -1.87 8.88 13.09
N VAL A 305 -1.13 7.77 13.11
CA VAL A 305 -0.04 7.55 12.15
C VAL A 305 -0.60 6.70 11.03
N LEU A 306 -0.67 7.28 9.84
CA LEU A 306 -1.07 6.58 8.63
C LEU A 306 0.18 6.22 7.82
N PHE A 307 0.21 5.02 7.24
CA PHE A 307 1.28 4.61 6.36
C PHE A 307 0.80 3.82 5.14
N ASP A 308 1.45 4.05 4.00
CA ASP A 308 1.36 3.22 2.80
C ASP A 308 2.69 2.50 2.62
N ILE A 309 2.68 1.16 2.56
CA ILE A 309 3.90 0.37 2.29
C ILE A 309 3.87 0.01 0.81
N GLY A 310 4.63 0.77 0.02
CA GLY A 310 4.76 0.64 -1.41
C GLY A 310 5.75 -0.45 -1.82
N GLY A 311 6.10 -0.45 -3.11
CA GLY A 311 7.13 -1.34 -3.64
C GLY A 311 8.55 -0.75 -3.53
N GLY A 312 8.73 0.51 -3.92
CA GLY A 312 10.02 1.21 -3.84
C GLY A 312 10.15 2.15 -2.64
N SER A 313 9.05 2.80 -2.24
CA SER A 313 8.96 3.72 -1.10
C SER A 313 7.94 3.26 -0.06
N SER A 314 7.96 3.92 1.10
CA SER A 314 6.90 3.83 2.12
C SER A 314 6.60 5.22 2.68
N GLU A 315 5.37 5.69 2.50
CA GLU A 315 4.90 7.00 2.96
C GLU A 315 4.34 6.89 4.37
N ILE A 316 4.71 7.83 5.26
CA ILE A 316 4.16 7.94 6.62
C ILE A 316 3.66 9.36 6.85
N ALA A 317 2.43 9.50 7.38
CA ALA A 317 1.81 10.78 7.71
C ALA A 317 1.25 10.77 9.14
N LEU A 318 1.69 11.73 9.96
CA LEU A 318 1.15 12.00 11.29
C LEU A 318 -0.01 12.98 11.16
N VAL A 319 -1.16 12.62 11.71
CA VAL A 319 -2.41 13.37 11.61
C VAL A 319 -2.92 13.70 13.01
N ASP A 320 -3.06 15.00 13.33
CA ASP A 320 -3.64 15.51 14.59
C ASP A 320 -5.03 16.10 14.31
N ILE A 321 -6.07 15.45 14.84
CA ILE A 321 -7.46 15.89 14.78
C ILE A 321 -8.03 16.23 16.17
N SER A 322 -7.18 16.37 17.19
CA SER A 322 -7.57 16.68 18.57
C SER A 322 -8.26 18.04 18.72
N ARG A 323 -7.80 19.03 17.97
CA ARG A 323 -8.24 20.44 18.09
C ARG A 323 -9.50 20.75 17.29
N HIS A 324 -9.60 20.21 16.08
CA HIS A 324 -10.70 20.45 15.16
C HIS A 324 -10.75 19.35 14.09
N ARG A 325 -11.95 19.03 13.57
CA ARG A 325 -12.13 17.94 12.59
C ARG A 325 -12.85 18.46 11.34
N THR A 326 -12.11 18.66 10.25
CA THR A 326 -12.69 19.04 8.93
C THR A 326 -13.07 17.78 8.13
N PRO A 327 -13.84 17.91 7.02
CA PRO A 327 -14.10 16.79 6.11
C PRO A 327 -12.89 16.30 5.29
N ARG A 328 -11.75 17.00 5.34
CA ARG A 328 -10.54 16.69 4.58
C ARG A 328 -9.42 16.28 5.54
N LEU A 329 -9.24 14.97 5.72
CA LEU A 329 -8.24 14.46 6.68
C LEU A 329 -6.80 14.90 6.33
N ALA A 330 -6.48 15.05 5.04
CA ALA A 330 -5.16 15.51 4.59
C ALA A 330 -4.82 16.95 5.00
N ASP A 331 -5.80 17.75 5.45
CA ASP A 331 -5.56 19.11 5.95
C ASP A 331 -5.15 19.11 7.44
N HIS A 332 -5.10 17.93 8.09
CA HIS A 332 -4.67 17.70 9.48
C HIS A 332 -3.32 16.98 9.58
N ILE A 333 -2.61 16.82 8.46
CA ILE A 333 -1.25 16.25 8.44
C ILE A 333 -0.31 17.25 9.13
N VAL A 334 0.19 16.89 10.30
CA VAL A 334 1.10 17.73 11.10
C VAL A 334 2.58 17.43 10.85
N ALA A 335 2.91 16.24 10.35
CA ALA A 335 4.22 15.89 9.80
C ALA A 335 4.04 14.73 8.82
N TRP A 336 4.97 14.58 7.86
CA TRP A 336 4.99 13.46 6.93
C TRP A 336 6.42 13.17 6.48
N THR A 337 6.67 11.94 6.04
CA THR A 337 7.90 11.52 5.36
C THR A 337 7.56 10.46 4.31
N SER A 338 8.50 10.21 3.40
CA SER A 338 8.47 9.09 2.46
C SER A 338 9.87 8.49 2.48
N LEU A 339 9.96 7.26 2.98
CA LEU A 339 11.21 6.53 3.06
C LEU A 339 11.52 5.95 1.67
N PRO A 340 12.77 6.00 1.18
CA PRO A 340 13.19 5.38 -0.09
C PRO A 340 13.38 3.86 0.08
N VAL A 341 12.42 3.20 0.73
CA VAL A 341 12.38 1.75 0.95
C VAL A 341 10.94 1.25 0.93
N GLY A 342 10.69 0.19 0.17
CA GLY A 342 9.41 -0.52 0.09
C GLY A 342 9.66 -2.02 -0.02
N VAL A 343 8.60 -2.82 -0.23
CA VAL A 343 8.73 -4.28 -0.15
C VAL A 343 9.64 -4.89 -1.22
N VAL A 344 9.83 -4.22 -2.37
CA VAL A 344 10.70 -4.69 -3.46
C VAL A 344 12.14 -4.32 -3.16
N SER A 345 12.45 -3.03 -2.96
CA SER A 345 13.83 -2.57 -2.70
C SER A 345 14.44 -3.16 -1.41
N LEU A 346 13.62 -3.47 -0.40
CA LEU A 346 14.08 -4.17 0.80
C LEU A 346 14.35 -5.67 0.56
N ALA A 347 13.52 -6.34 -0.25
CA ALA A 347 13.72 -7.75 -0.62
C ALA A 347 14.87 -7.94 -1.62
N GLU A 348 15.16 -6.95 -2.47
CA GLU A 348 16.36 -6.91 -3.32
C GLU A 348 17.63 -6.77 -2.47
N ARG A 349 17.61 -5.88 -1.46
CA ARG A 349 18.78 -5.62 -0.59
C ARG A 349 19.11 -6.77 0.38
N PHE A 350 18.11 -7.47 0.91
CA PHE A 350 18.30 -8.49 1.97
C PHE A 350 17.92 -9.92 1.55
N GLY A 351 17.35 -10.10 0.36
CA GLY A 351 16.74 -11.36 -0.08
C GLY A 351 15.29 -11.54 0.43
N GLY A 352 14.45 -12.19 -0.38
CA GLY A 352 13.04 -12.49 -0.03
C GLY A 352 12.73 -13.99 0.18
N HIS A 353 13.49 -14.89 -0.45
CA HIS A 353 13.25 -16.33 -0.38
C HIS A 353 13.63 -16.90 1.00
N HIS A 354 14.89 -16.75 1.40
CA HIS A 354 15.42 -17.25 2.66
C HIS A 354 15.68 -16.09 3.63
N VAL A 355 14.69 -15.78 4.47
CA VAL A 355 14.76 -14.71 5.48
C VAL A 355 14.74 -15.38 6.85
N THR A 356 15.86 -15.32 7.58
CA THR A 356 15.92 -15.81 8.96
C THR A 356 15.38 -14.75 9.92
N ARG A 357 15.22 -15.07 11.22
CA ARG A 357 14.90 -14.05 12.24
C ARG A 357 15.98 -12.96 12.34
N GLU A 358 17.24 -13.32 12.13
CA GLU A 358 18.37 -12.38 12.09
C GLU A 358 18.26 -11.45 10.86
N THR A 359 18.05 -12.00 9.66
CA THR A 359 17.82 -11.22 8.44
C THR A 359 16.60 -10.30 8.59
N PHE A 360 15.52 -10.79 9.20
CA PHE A 360 14.31 -10.02 9.45
C PHE A 360 14.55 -8.84 10.39
N PHE A 361 15.25 -9.04 11.52
CA PHE A 361 15.55 -7.91 12.41
C PHE A 361 16.57 -6.95 11.80
N ALA A 362 17.54 -7.43 11.01
CA ALA A 362 18.41 -6.55 10.23
C ALA A 362 17.63 -5.70 9.19
N MET A 363 16.57 -6.24 8.58
CA MET A 363 15.63 -5.44 7.77
C MET A 363 14.88 -4.41 8.61
N VAL A 364 14.36 -4.78 9.79
CA VAL A 364 13.63 -3.88 10.70
C VAL A 364 14.51 -2.72 11.15
N ASP A 365 15.71 -3.01 11.62
CA ASP A 365 16.61 -2.03 12.21
C ASP A 365 17.16 -1.09 11.12
N ALA A 366 17.42 -1.59 9.90
CA ALA A 366 17.76 -0.76 8.75
C ALA A 366 16.63 0.17 8.25
N VAL A 367 15.36 -0.14 8.55
CA VAL A 367 14.22 0.78 8.35
C VAL A 367 14.08 1.73 9.55
N GLY A 368 14.35 1.25 10.77
CA GLY A 368 14.44 2.05 11.99
C GLY A 368 15.44 3.21 11.85
N GLU A 369 16.65 2.93 11.35
CA GLU A 369 17.66 3.94 11.03
C GLU A 369 17.16 5.05 10.09
N MET A 370 16.20 4.76 9.20
CA MET A 370 15.61 5.76 8.30
C MET A 370 14.50 6.55 9.00
N LEU A 371 13.71 5.89 9.87
CA LEU A 371 12.68 6.51 10.70
C LEU A 371 13.27 7.44 11.77
N ASP A 372 14.42 7.13 12.34
CA ASP A 372 15.05 7.96 13.38
C ASP A 372 15.69 9.24 12.82
N ARG A 373 15.89 9.32 11.48
CA ARG A 373 16.26 10.55 10.76
C ARG A 373 15.07 11.49 10.54
N PHE A 374 13.83 11.03 10.77
CA PHE A 374 12.63 11.84 10.62
C PHE A 374 12.26 12.50 11.95
N ASP A 375 12.59 13.79 12.06
CA ASP A 375 12.10 14.64 13.15
C ASP A 375 10.59 14.88 12.98
N ASP A 376 9.80 14.14 13.74
CA ASP A 376 8.35 14.31 13.84
C ASP A 376 7.93 15.40 14.86
N GLY A 377 8.91 16.05 15.51
CA GLY A 377 8.74 17.08 16.53
C GLY A 377 8.01 16.59 17.79
N GLY A 378 7.91 15.28 18.01
CA GLY A 378 7.09 14.69 19.07
C GLY A 378 5.58 15.01 18.94
N ARG A 379 5.12 15.43 17.75
CA ARG A 379 3.81 16.10 17.57
C ARG A 379 2.61 15.29 18.05
N LEU A 380 2.67 13.96 17.98
CA LEU A 380 1.62 13.07 18.47
C LEU A 380 1.90 12.43 19.84
N ALA A 381 3.06 12.66 20.48
CA ALA A 381 3.47 11.94 21.69
C ALA A 381 2.44 12.05 22.85
N LYS A 382 1.88 13.25 23.07
CA LYS A 382 0.81 13.46 24.07
C LYS A 382 -0.50 12.76 23.73
N ILE A 383 -0.79 12.56 22.45
CA ILE A 383 -2.01 11.90 21.96
C ILE A 383 -1.86 10.38 21.99
N ALA A 384 -0.66 9.87 21.69
CA ALA A 384 -0.30 8.45 21.84
C ALA A 384 -0.50 7.97 23.28
N ALA A 385 -0.02 8.73 24.27
CA ALA A 385 -0.24 8.44 25.69
C ALA A 385 -1.73 8.53 26.12
N GLY A 386 -2.58 9.22 25.36
CA GLY A 386 -4.00 9.45 25.68
C GLY A 386 -4.97 8.35 25.22
N GLY A 387 -4.49 7.24 24.64
CA GLY A 387 -5.31 6.09 24.22
C GLY A 387 -6.26 6.34 23.02
N ARG A 388 -6.40 7.59 22.56
CA ARG A 388 -7.19 8.01 21.39
C ARG A 388 -6.36 8.09 20.10
N PHE A 389 -5.25 7.34 20.10
CA PHE A 389 -4.29 7.17 19.01
C PHE A 389 -4.40 5.77 18.39
N HIS A 390 -4.16 5.66 17.08
CA HIS A 390 -4.00 4.36 16.42
C HIS A 390 -3.16 4.45 15.13
N LEU A 391 -2.73 3.29 14.64
CA LEU A 391 -2.10 3.14 13.33
C LEU A 391 -3.15 2.87 12.23
N ILE A 392 -3.00 3.46 11.04
CA ILE A 392 -3.73 3.03 9.83
C ILE A 392 -2.71 2.63 8.76
N GLY A 393 -2.66 1.33 8.46
CA GLY A 393 -1.87 0.82 7.34
C GLY A 393 -2.71 0.63 6.09
N THR A 394 -2.11 0.84 4.92
CA THR A 394 -2.71 0.50 3.62
C THR A 394 -1.77 -0.30 2.72
N SER A 395 -2.23 -0.61 1.51
CA SER A 395 -1.52 -1.38 0.47
C SER A 395 -1.23 -2.85 0.85
N GLY A 396 -0.35 -3.48 0.07
CA GLY A 396 -0.24 -4.95 -0.03
C GLY A 396 0.13 -5.65 1.27
N THR A 397 1.02 -5.06 2.06
CA THR A 397 1.53 -5.67 3.31
C THR A 397 0.42 -5.96 4.31
N VAL A 398 -0.27 -4.92 4.80
CA VAL A 398 -1.27 -5.08 5.87
C VAL A 398 -2.54 -5.78 5.39
N THR A 399 -2.90 -5.63 4.11
CA THR A 399 -4.04 -6.35 3.52
C THR A 399 -3.76 -7.84 3.36
N THR A 400 -2.51 -8.23 3.06
CA THR A 400 -2.06 -9.62 3.07
C THR A 400 -2.05 -10.19 4.49
N LEU A 401 -1.45 -9.47 5.44
CA LEU A 401 -1.39 -9.88 6.86
C LEU A 401 -2.79 -10.10 7.45
N ALA A 402 -3.74 -9.21 7.14
CA ALA A 402 -5.15 -9.34 7.52
C ALA A 402 -5.82 -10.57 6.88
N GLY A 403 -5.54 -10.86 5.60
CA GLY A 403 -6.08 -12.04 4.92
C GLY A 403 -5.57 -13.36 5.53
N VAL A 404 -4.30 -13.40 5.94
CA VAL A 404 -3.69 -14.52 6.68
C VAL A 404 -4.29 -14.63 8.08
N HIS A 405 -4.41 -13.53 8.83
CA HIS A 405 -5.02 -13.47 10.16
C HIS A 405 -6.47 -13.98 10.19
N LEU A 406 -7.25 -13.64 9.16
CA LEU A 406 -8.63 -14.10 8.98
C LEU A 406 -8.75 -15.52 8.40
N GLY A 407 -7.63 -16.19 8.09
CA GLY A 407 -7.60 -17.55 7.54
C GLY A 407 -8.31 -17.69 6.19
N LEU A 408 -8.31 -16.64 5.36
CA LEU A 408 -9.16 -16.59 4.17
C LEU A 408 -8.64 -17.54 3.07
N ALA A 409 -9.51 -18.47 2.64
CA ALA A 409 -9.26 -19.38 1.51
C ALA A 409 -9.12 -18.66 0.14
N ARG A 410 -9.41 -17.36 0.08
CA ARG A 410 -9.08 -16.41 -1.00
C ARG A 410 -9.28 -14.99 -0.50
N TYR A 411 -8.54 -14.02 -1.03
CA TYR A 411 -8.70 -12.62 -0.65
C TYR A 411 -10.15 -12.11 -0.84
N ASP A 412 -10.67 -11.42 0.18
CA ASP A 412 -11.98 -10.76 0.15
C ASP A 412 -11.92 -9.39 0.84
N ARG A 413 -11.80 -8.35 0.00
CA ARG A 413 -11.79 -6.94 0.42
C ARG A 413 -12.89 -6.58 1.43
N ARG A 414 -14.06 -7.23 1.38
CA ARG A 414 -15.19 -6.93 2.29
C ARG A 414 -14.96 -7.36 3.74
N GLN A 415 -13.97 -8.21 3.98
CA GLN A 415 -13.58 -8.70 5.31
C GLN A 415 -12.26 -8.05 5.78
N VAL A 416 -11.40 -7.62 4.84
CA VAL A 416 -10.10 -6.99 5.09
C VAL A 416 -10.18 -5.46 5.23
N ASP A 417 -11.00 -4.79 4.39
CA ASP A 417 -11.09 -3.33 4.34
C ASP A 417 -11.83 -2.77 5.55
N GLY A 418 -11.07 -2.16 6.48
CA GLY A 418 -11.59 -1.79 7.78
C GLY A 418 -11.63 -2.96 8.77
N LEU A 419 -10.68 -3.90 8.71
CA LEU A 419 -10.35 -4.77 9.84
C LEU A 419 -9.63 -3.96 10.94
N TRP A 420 -9.89 -4.31 12.21
CA TRP A 420 -9.08 -3.90 13.36
C TRP A 420 -8.20 -5.08 13.77
N MET A 421 -6.90 -4.86 13.93
CA MET A 421 -5.95 -5.82 14.48
C MET A 421 -5.33 -5.21 15.74
N GLU A 422 -5.37 -5.96 16.84
CA GLU A 422 -4.69 -5.61 18.10
C GLU A 422 -3.17 -5.88 17.97
N ARG A 423 -2.36 -5.29 18.86
CA ARG A 423 -0.91 -5.51 18.94
C ARG A 423 -0.53 -6.98 18.75
N ASP A 424 -0.98 -7.85 19.66
CA ASP A 424 -0.71 -9.29 19.69
C ASP A 424 -1.16 -10.01 18.41
N ASN A 425 -2.18 -9.49 17.72
CA ASN A 425 -2.67 -10.07 16.46
C ASN A 425 -1.75 -9.75 15.28
N VAL A 426 -0.97 -8.67 15.35
CA VAL A 426 0.10 -8.36 14.40
C VAL A 426 1.35 -9.18 14.75
N ASP A 427 1.78 -9.16 16.02
CA ASP A 427 2.99 -9.88 16.48
C ASP A 427 2.94 -11.37 16.14
N ARG A 428 1.85 -12.04 16.52
CA ARG A 428 1.61 -13.46 16.24
C ARG A 428 1.61 -13.79 14.74
N MET A 429 1.20 -12.85 13.89
CA MET A 429 1.20 -13.06 12.43
C MET A 429 2.58 -12.86 11.82
N ILE A 430 3.39 -11.93 12.34
CA ILE A 430 4.81 -11.81 11.98
C ILE A 430 5.55 -13.09 12.39
N ASP A 431 5.36 -13.58 13.61
CA ASP A 431 5.95 -14.85 14.07
C ASP A 431 5.49 -16.06 13.24
N THR A 432 4.21 -16.11 12.85
CA THR A 432 3.68 -17.17 11.98
C THR A 432 4.35 -17.15 10.62
N LEU A 433 4.49 -15.97 9.99
CA LEU A 433 5.14 -15.83 8.69
C LEU A 433 6.66 -16.11 8.76
N LEU A 434 7.31 -15.81 9.87
CA LEU A 434 8.71 -16.17 10.14
C LEU A 434 8.92 -17.67 10.42
N SER A 435 7.86 -18.40 10.79
CA SER A 435 7.90 -19.87 10.87
C SER A 435 7.71 -20.57 9.52
N TRP A 436 7.41 -19.83 8.44
CA TRP A 436 7.11 -20.38 7.13
C TRP A 436 8.26 -20.27 6.13
N ASP A 437 8.59 -21.39 5.49
CA ASP A 437 9.47 -21.40 4.33
C ASP A 437 8.83 -20.68 3.13
N PHE A 438 9.60 -20.53 2.04
CA PHE A 438 9.15 -19.82 0.84
C PHE A 438 7.96 -20.51 0.15
N GLU A 439 7.94 -21.84 0.08
CA GLU A 439 6.86 -22.61 -0.56
C GLU A 439 5.59 -22.60 0.29
N GLN A 440 5.70 -22.64 1.63
CA GLN A 440 4.59 -22.43 2.56
C GLN A 440 3.99 -21.02 2.42
N ARG A 441 4.82 -19.98 2.32
CA ARG A 441 4.35 -18.61 2.01
C ARG A 441 3.64 -18.54 0.65
N LYS A 442 4.25 -19.11 -0.40
CA LYS A 442 3.74 -19.17 -1.77
C LYS A 442 2.43 -19.94 -1.92
N ALA A 443 2.24 -21.00 -1.13
CA ALA A 443 1.02 -21.80 -1.08
C ALA A 443 -0.15 -21.11 -0.35
N ASN A 444 0.09 -20.04 0.41
CA ASN A 444 -0.97 -19.35 1.15
C ASN A 444 -1.90 -18.55 0.20
N PRO A 445 -3.23 -18.77 0.22
CA PRO A 445 -4.18 -18.13 -0.71
C PRO A 445 -4.32 -16.59 -0.64
N CYS A 446 -3.73 -15.94 0.38
CA CYS A 446 -3.69 -14.48 0.49
C CYS A 446 -2.32 -13.88 0.12
N ILE A 447 -1.26 -14.69 0.08
CA ILE A 447 0.10 -14.26 -0.30
C ILE A 447 0.33 -14.56 -1.80
N GLY A 448 0.25 -15.83 -2.18
CA GLY A 448 0.55 -16.31 -3.53
C GLY A 448 2.03 -16.20 -3.92
N ALA A 449 2.38 -16.73 -5.09
CA ALA A 449 3.75 -16.69 -5.62
C ALA A 449 4.28 -15.26 -5.78
N ASP A 450 3.48 -14.35 -6.34
CA ASP A 450 3.90 -12.98 -6.68
C ASP A 450 4.28 -12.09 -5.48
N ARG A 451 4.09 -12.56 -4.24
CA ARG A 451 4.40 -11.85 -2.99
C ARG A 451 5.15 -12.70 -1.95
N ALA A 452 5.43 -13.98 -2.21
CA ALA A 452 6.03 -14.87 -1.22
C ALA A 452 7.44 -14.41 -0.80
N ASP A 453 8.17 -13.83 -1.75
CA ASP A 453 9.44 -13.12 -1.62
C ASP A 453 9.30 -11.79 -0.88
N LEU A 454 8.24 -11.02 -1.16
CA LEU A 454 8.06 -9.65 -0.66
C LEU A 454 7.46 -9.54 0.75
N VAL A 455 6.71 -10.56 1.20
CA VAL A 455 5.83 -10.45 2.39
C VAL A 455 6.59 -10.19 3.70
N LEU A 456 7.78 -10.77 3.89
CA LEU A 456 8.58 -10.59 5.11
C LEU A 456 9.27 -9.22 5.14
N GLY A 457 9.74 -8.71 4.00
CA GLY A 457 10.23 -7.32 3.90
C GLY A 457 9.13 -6.30 4.24
N GLY A 458 7.89 -6.53 3.77
CA GLY A 458 6.74 -5.74 4.20
C GLY A 458 6.48 -5.81 5.71
N CYS A 459 6.58 -7.00 6.31
CA CYS A 459 6.44 -7.17 7.76
C CYS A 459 7.54 -6.45 8.54
N ALA A 460 8.77 -6.36 8.01
CA ALA A 460 9.87 -5.64 8.64
C ALA A 460 9.64 -4.12 8.64
N ILE A 461 9.15 -3.55 7.54
CA ILE A 461 8.76 -2.12 7.46
C ILE A 461 7.62 -1.83 8.44
N LEU A 462 6.60 -2.69 8.49
CA LEU A 462 5.49 -2.58 9.44
C LEU A 462 5.98 -2.60 10.90
N GLU A 463 6.90 -3.50 11.23
CA GLU A 463 7.45 -3.63 12.59
C GLU A 463 8.30 -2.41 12.99
N ALA A 464 9.15 -1.89 12.09
CA ALA A 464 9.89 -0.66 12.34
C ALA A 464 8.96 0.54 12.64
N ILE A 465 7.86 0.67 11.89
CA ILE A 465 6.82 1.69 12.13
C ILE A 465 6.11 1.48 13.48
N ARG A 466 5.82 0.23 13.86
CA ARG A 466 5.21 -0.11 15.17
C ARG A 466 6.13 0.14 16.37
N ARG A 467 7.45 -0.01 16.19
CA ARG A 467 8.47 0.36 17.17
C ARG A 467 8.55 1.88 17.34
N ARG A 468 8.58 2.62 16.23
CA ARG A 468 8.67 4.09 16.24
C ARG A 468 7.42 4.77 16.79
N TRP A 469 6.23 4.26 16.49
CA TRP A 469 4.96 4.76 17.03
C TRP A 469 4.11 3.63 17.64
N PRO A 470 4.38 3.25 18.90
CA PRO A 470 3.65 2.19 19.60
C PRO A 470 2.14 2.43 19.64
N SER A 471 1.36 1.40 19.31
CA SER A 471 -0.09 1.42 19.43
C SER A 471 -0.65 0.02 19.65
N GLU A 472 -1.72 -0.05 20.44
CA GLU A 472 -2.45 -1.28 20.71
C GLU A 472 -3.38 -1.69 19.56
N ARG A 473 -3.62 -0.81 18.57
CA ARG A 473 -4.53 -1.08 17.45
C ARG A 473 -4.00 -0.58 16.11
N LEU A 474 -4.00 -1.49 15.13
CA LEU A 474 -3.80 -1.24 13.71
C LEU A 474 -5.13 -1.35 12.96
N ARG A 475 -5.49 -0.30 12.21
CA ARG A 475 -6.56 -0.33 11.22
C ARG A 475 -5.98 -0.79 9.89
N VAL A 476 -6.64 -1.73 9.23
CA VAL A 476 -6.27 -2.19 7.89
C VAL A 476 -7.14 -1.47 6.86
N ALA A 477 -6.53 -0.87 5.86
CA ALA A 477 -7.20 -0.24 4.73
C ALA A 477 -6.89 -0.99 3.42
N ASP A 478 -7.93 -1.37 2.68
CA ASP A 478 -7.80 -1.64 1.23
C ASP A 478 -8.18 -0.35 0.50
N ARG A 479 -7.57 0.78 0.88
CA ARG A 479 -7.88 2.13 0.35
C ARG A 479 -6.63 3.00 0.40
N GLY A 480 -6.26 3.61 -0.71
CA GLY A 480 -5.06 4.45 -0.76
C GLY A 480 -5.18 5.52 -1.83
N LEU A 481 -4.10 5.70 -2.60
CA LEU A 481 -3.97 6.72 -3.64
C LEU A 481 -5.19 6.82 -4.57
N ARG A 482 -5.68 5.69 -5.10
CA ARG A 482 -6.87 5.67 -5.98
C ARG A 482 -8.13 6.20 -5.31
N GLU A 483 -8.44 5.71 -4.11
CA GLU A 483 -9.59 6.20 -3.34
C GLU A 483 -9.43 7.67 -2.93
N GLY A 484 -8.20 8.13 -2.67
CA GLY A 484 -7.86 9.55 -2.49
C GLY A 484 -8.19 10.40 -3.73
N MET A 485 -7.66 10.03 -4.90
CA MET A 485 -7.90 10.72 -6.18
C MET A 485 -9.39 10.76 -6.54
N LEU A 486 -10.12 9.65 -6.35
CA LEU A 486 -11.58 9.61 -6.54
C LEU A 486 -12.29 10.56 -5.59
N ASN A 487 -11.90 10.58 -4.31
CA ASN A 487 -12.48 11.47 -3.30
C ASN A 487 -12.25 12.95 -3.62
N GLU A 488 -11.03 13.33 -4.02
CA GLU A 488 -10.70 14.71 -4.37
C GLU A 488 -11.48 15.20 -5.60
N MET A 489 -11.52 14.41 -6.68
CA MET A 489 -12.27 14.78 -7.89
C MET A 489 -13.78 14.87 -7.62
N MET A 490 -14.37 13.90 -6.91
CA MET A 490 -15.81 13.94 -6.58
C MET A 490 -16.16 15.09 -5.62
N ALA A 491 -15.25 15.47 -4.71
CA ALA A 491 -15.44 16.62 -3.82
C ALA A 491 -15.29 17.96 -4.55
N ALA A 492 -14.30 18.10 -5.44
CA ALA A 492 -14.08 19.29 -6.26
C ALA A 492 -15.28 19.56 -7.18
N ASP A 493 -15.75 18.53 -7.89
CA ASP A 493 -16.93 18.58 -8.75
C ASP A 493 -18.26 18.70 -7.97
N GLY A 494 -18.19 18.71 -6.63
CA GLY A 494 -19.35 18.93 -5.76
C GLY A 494 -20.36 17.78 -5.76
N ALA A 495 -19.98 16.57 -6.20
CA ALA A 495 -20.87 15.42 -6.37
C ALA A 495 -21.65 15.01 -5.11
N TRP A 496 -21.16 15.41 -3.94
CA TRP A 496 -21.77 15.15 -2.63
C TRP A 496 -22.43 16.37 -1.97
N ARG A 497 -22.35 17.56 -2.59
CA ARG A 497 -23.11 18.73 -2.12
C ARG A 497 -24.59 18.38 -2.30
N ARG A 498 -25.38 18.43 -1.22
CA ARG A 498 -26.84 18.26 -1.33
C ARG A 498 -27.35 19.25 -2.37
N ARG A 499 -27.97 18.76 -3.45
CA ARG A 499 -28.86 19.61 -4.27
C ARG A 499 -29.92 20.16 -3.31
N ARG A 500 -29.79 21.42 -2.88
CA ARG A 500 -30.95 22.19 -2.40
C ARG A 500 -31.98 22.05 -3.52
N ARG A 501 -33.13 21.46 -3.21
CA ARG A 501 -34.27 21.54 -4.12
C ARG A 501 -34.53 23.03 -4.31
N MET A 502 -34.33 23.53 -5.53
CA MET A 502 -34.92 24.79 -5.98
C MET A 502 -36.44 24.54 -6.03
N GLY A 503 -37.07 24.57 -4.85
CA GLY A 503 -38.51 24.68 -4.76
C GLY A 503 -38.85 26.04 -5.33
N ARG A 504 -39.46 26.04 -6.54
CA ARG A 504 -40.27 27.17 -6.96
C ARG A 504 -41.42 27.26 -5.97
N GLY A 505 -41.26 28.10 -4.95
CA GLY A 505 -42.41 28.78 -4.38
C GLY A 505 -42.95 29.69 -5.46
N THR A 506 -44.19 29.41 -5.87
CA THR A 506 -45.04 30.32 -6.64
C THR A 506 -45.57 31.42 -5.74
#